data_AF-A0A914HI59-F1
#
_entry.id   AF-A0A914HI59-F1
#
_cell.length_a   1.000
_cell.length_b   1.000
_cell.length_c   1.000
_cell.angle_alpha   90.00
_cell.angle_beta   90.00
_cell.angle_gamma   90.00
#
_symmetry.space_group_name_H-M   'P 1'
#
loop_
_entity.id
_entity.type
_entity.pdbx_description
1 polymer ?
#
loop_
_entity_poly.entity_id
_entity_poly.type
_entity_poly.pdbx_seq_one_letter_code
_entity_poly.pdbx_strand_id
1 'polypeptide(L)'
;MANKREESSVVEPELSSLLYSVGSEEAFDIVPNDCCYGQLILLGYNGTSETYSCRSNNQDSGRKHFVKMFFNRRKESNGIRKGSVMTISKAANEAPAVKDSTRHTVSYSYGKSGTVLVEYLPDSSRDMFQEGCSRP
;
A
#
# COMPACT_ATOMS: atom_id res chain seq x y z
N MET A 1 -58.51 -19.24 41.15
CA MET A 1 -57.86 -17.94 40.79
C MET A 1 -56.37 -18.11 40.96
N ALA A 2 -55.60 -18.19 39.88
CA ALA A 2 -54.15 -18.19 39.92
C ALA A 2 -53.59 -17.64 38.59
N ASN A 3 -52.53 -16.86 38.72
CA ASN A 3 -52.15 -15.73 37.89
C ASN A 3 -51.52 -16.06 36.53
N LYS A 4 -51.85 -15.20 35.57
CA LYS A 4 -51.15 -14.94 34.30
C LYS A 4 -49.87 -14.14 34.59
N ARG A 5 -48.70 -14.56 34.07
CA ARG A 5 -47.53 -13.68 33.87
C ARG A 5 -46.83 -14.06 32.56
N GLU A 6 -46.69 -13.03 31.73
CA GLU A 6 -46.00 -12.96 30.44
C GLU A 6 -44.49 -12.73 30.61
N GLU A 7 -43.76 -13.01 29.52
CA GLU A 7 -42.48 -12.40 29.08
C GLU A 7 -41.22 -12.64 29.95
N SER A 8 -40.00 -12.69 29.44
CA SER A 8 -39.44 -12.35 28.12
C SER A 8 -38.03 -12.96 28.05
N SER A 9 -37.58 -13.24 26.82
CA SER A 9 -36.23 -13.69 26.47
C SER A 9 -35.15 -12.71 26.92
N VAL A 10 -34.15 -13.23 27.65
CA VAL A 10 -32.94 -12.49 28.00
C VAL A 10 -32.15 -12.20 26.71
N VAL A 11 -32.10 -10.92 26.34
CA VAL A 11 -31.25 -10.39 25.28
C VAL A 11 -30.01 -9.82 25.96
N GLU A 12 -28.85 -10.42 25.72
CA GLU A 12 -27.54 -9.93 26.17
C GLU A 12 -27.29 -8.51 25.61
N PRO A 13 -27.05 -7.48 26.45
CA PRO A 13 -26.72 -6.16 25.96
C PRO A 13 -25.23 -6.08 25.60
N GLU A 14 -24.99 -5.67 24.35
CA GLU A 14 -23.72 -5.25 23.76
C GLU A 14 -22.83 -4.42 24.72
N LEU A 15 -21.60 -4.90 24.93
CA LEU A 15 -20.53 -4.28 25.72
C LEU A 15 -19.95 -2.99 25.11
N SER A 16 -20.67 -2.30 24.22
CA SER A 16 -20.15 -1.15 23.45
C SER A 16 -20.35 0.22 24.09
N SER A 17 -21.00 0.33 25.26
CA SER A 17 -21.32 1.63 25.88
C SER A 17 -20.46 2.02 27.09
N LEU A 18 -19.44 1.24 27.47
CA LEU A 18 -18.58 1.56 28.63
C LEU A 18 -17.19 2.09 28.23
N LEU A 19 -17.14 3.18 27.48
CA LEU A 19 -15.93 3.99 27.32
C LEU A 19 -16.08 5.32 28.10
N TYR A 20 -15.60 5.24 29.34
CA TYR A 20 -14.71 6.19 30.02
C TYR A 20 -14.82 7.68 29.66
N SER A 21 -15.35 8.47 30.60
CA SER A 21 -15.06 9.89 30.73
C SER A 21 -14.02 10.07 31.84
N VAL A 22 -12.75 10.28 31.49
CA VAL A 22 -11.74 10.95 32.33
C VAL A 22 -10.67 11.59 31.43
N GLY A 23 -10.61 12.91 31.50
CA GLY A 23 -9.42 13.80 31.51
C GLY A 23 -8.18 13.48 30.69
N SER A 24 -7.90 14.39 29.74
CA SER A 24 -6.61 15.07 29.49
C SER A 24 -5.32 14.30 29.83
N GLU A 25 -4.62 13.82 28.81
CA GLU A 25 -3.33 14.32 28.31
C GLU A 25 -3.12 13.75 26.90
N GLU A 26 -2.50 14.53 26.00
CA GLU A 26 -2.40 14.23 24.57
C GLU A 26 -1.55 12.97 24.26
N ALA A 27 -2.16 11.80 24.32
CA ALA A 27 -1.77 10.68 23.49
C ALA A 27 -2.66 10.72 22.25
N PHE A 28 -2.11 11.12 21.11
CA PHE A 28 -2.71 10.80 19.83
C PHE A 28 -2.82 9.28 19.74
N ASP A 29 -4.00 8.75 20.07
CA ASP A 29 -4.37 7.38 19.77
C ASP A 29 -4.26 7.22 18.26
N ILE A 30 -3.15 6.64 17.80
CA ILE A 30 -3.10 6.04 16.47
C ILE A 30 -4.01 4.82 16.58
N VAL A 31 -5.32 5.02 16.46
CA VAL A 31 -6.17 3.97 15.90
C VAL A 31 -5.51 3.68 14.57
N PRO A 32 -4.89 2.50 14.37
CA PRO A 32 -4.38 2.17 13.07
C PRO A 32 -5.61 2.21 12.18
N ASN A 33 -5.71 3.19 11.30
CA ASN A 33 -6.58 3.01 10.17
C ASN A 33 -5.99 1.78 9.49
N ASP A 34 -6.61 0.60 9.60
CA ASP A 34 -6.17 -0.71 9.05
C ASP A 34 -5.98 -0.69 7.51
N CYS A 35 -6.09 0.50 6.93
CA CYS A 35 -5.95 0.84 5.54
C CYS A 35 -4.72 1.71 5.25
N CYS A 36 -3.90 2.09 6.25
CA CYS A 36 -2.68 2.89 6.06
C CYS A 36 -1.43 2.13 6.54
N TYR A 37 -0.50 1.84 5.63
CA TYR A 37 0.79 1.24 5.93
C TYR A 37 1.79 2.24 6.52
N GLY A 38 1.63 3.53 6.23
CA GLY A 38 2.51 4.59 6.73
C GLY A 38 2.68 5.74 5.75
N GLN A 39 3.78 6.47 5.90
CA GLN A 39 4.07 7.66 5.10
C GLN A 39 5.56 7.75 4.71
N LEU A 40 5.83 8.21 3.49
CA LEU A 40 7.15 8.64 3.02
C LEU A 40 7.25 10.15 3.12
N ILE A 41 8.32 10.65 3.73
CA ILE A 41 8.61 12.09 3.82
C ILE A 41 9.91 12.37 3.10
N LEU A 42 9.90 13.31 2.17
CA LEU A 42 11.09 13.82 1.51
C LEU A 42 11.77 14.86 2.41
N LEU A 43 12.99 14.54 2.86
CA LEU A 43 13.79 15.44 3.68
C LEU A 43 14.62 16.39 2.79
N GLY A 44 14.93 17.58 3.31
CA GLY A 44 15.81 18.54 2.63
C GLY A 44 15.17 19.27 1.43
N TYR A 45 13.85 19.25 1.31
CA TYR A 45 13.14 20.06 0.31
C TYR A 45 13.04 21.51 0.79
N ASN A 46 13.72 22.43 0.11
CA ASN A 46 13.77 23.86 0.45
C ASN A 46 12.61 24.68 -0.18
N GLY A 47 11.53 24.04 -0.64
CA GLY A 47 10.40 24.69 -1.31
C GLY A 47 9.19 24.91 -0.39
N THR A 48 8.33 25.87 -0.77
CA THR A 48 7.23 26.42 0.04
C THR A 48 6.22 25.37 0.52
N SER A 49 5.90 25.46 1.81
CA SER A 49 4.99 24.64 2.62
C SER A 49 3.54 24.52 2.15
N GLU A 50 3.19 24.84 0.91
CA GLU A 50 1.79 24.93 0.47
C GLU A 50 1.21 23.62 -0.11
N THR A 51 1.99 22.54 -0.18
CA THR A 51 1.54 21.27 -0.78
C THR A 51 1.00 20.24 0.24
N TYR A 52 0.68 20.64 1.46
CA TYR A 52 0.19 19.71 2.51
C TYR A 52 -1.31 19.39 2.45
N SER A 53 -2.09 19.99 1.55
CA SER A 53 -3.52 19.70 1.45
C SER A 53 -3.85 18.75 0.30
N CYS A 54 -4.33 17.58 0.67
CA CYS A 54 -5.05 16.64 -0.17
C CYS A 54 -6.42 17.24 -0.57
N ARG A 55 -6.43 18.31 -1.38
CA ARG A 55 -7.59 18.87 -2.11
C ARG A 55 -7.19 20.17 -2.80
N SER A 56 -6.39 20.09 -3.85
CA SER A 56 -6.29 21.19 -4.81
C SER A 56 -6.83 20.72 -6.15
N ASN A 57 -8.08 21.14 -6.42
CA ASN A 57 -8.83 20.99 -7.65
C ASN A 57 -8.24 21.88 -8.76
N ASN A 58 -6.95 21.72 -9.07
CA ASN A 58 -6.33 22.38 -10.20
C ASN A 58 -5.80 21.32 -11.17
N GLN A 59 -6.59 21.09 -12.21
CA GLN A 59 -6.19 20.50 -13.49
C GLN A 59 -5.34 21.55 -14.20
N ASP A 60 -4.02 21.51 -13.98
CA ASP A 60 -2.94 22.16 -14.75
C ASP A 60 -1.88 22.71 -13.79
N SER A 61 -0.90 21.87 -13.43
CA SER A 61 0.43 22.33 -13.02
C SER A 61 1.32 21.11 -12.79
N GLY A 62 2.51 21.16 -13.37
CA GLY A 62 3.49 20.09 -13.37
C GLY A 62 3.87 19.60 -11.98
N ARG A 63 4.25 18.32 -11.94
CA ARG A 63 5.06 17.66 -10.90
C ARG A 63 4.77 18.18 -9.48
N LYS A 64 3.68 17.72 -8.88
CA LYS A 64 3.45 17.85 -7.44
C LYS A 64 4.61 17.12 -6.74
N HIS A 65 5.62 17.87 -6.31
CA HIS A 65 6.66 17.36 -5.44
C HIS A 65 6.01 17.12 -4.09
N PHE A 66 5.49 15.92 -3.89
CA PHE A 66 4.91 15.53 -2.62
C PHE A 66 6.04 15.40 -1.60
N VAL A 67 6.20 16.42 -0.75
CA VAL A 67 7.09 16.37 0.43
C VAL A 67 6.65 15.25 1.37
N LYS A 68 5.38 14.84 1.28
CA LYS A 68 4.79 13.76 2.06
C LYS A 68 3.88 12.92 1.16
N MET A 69 4.04 11.60 1.22
CA MET A 69 3.17 10.65 0.55
C MET A 69 2.69 9.58 1.53
N PHE A 70 1.43 9.17 1.42
CA PHE A 70 0.84 8.13 2.26
C PHE A 70 0.72 6.83 1.50
N PHE A 71 1.07 5.72 2.14
CA PHE A 71 0.90 4.38 1.61
C PHE A 71 -0.34 3.76 2.23
N ASN A 72 -1.40 3.63 1.44
CA ASN A 72 -2.65 3.03 1.88
C ASN A 72 -2.87 1.68 1.22
N ARG A 73 -3.47 0.73 1.95
CA ARG A 73 -3.92 -0.55 1.41
C ARG A 73 -4.79 -0.33 0.18
N ARG A 74 -4.47 -1.01 -0.91
CA ARG A 74 -5.22 -0.91 -2.16
C ARG A 74 -6.51 -1.74 -2.07
N LYS A 75 -7.50 -1.38 -2.90
CA LYS A 75 -8.71 -2.19 -3.09
C LYS A 75 -8.38 -3.53 -3.78
N GLU A 76 -7.46 -3.47 -4.74
CA GLU A 76 -6.92 -4.64 -5.43
C GLU A 76 -5.41 -4.68 -5.21
N SER A 77 -4.93 -5.79 -4.67
CA SER A 77 -3.52 -6.03 -4.39
C SER A 77 -2.70 -6.07 -5.68
N ASN A 78 -1.59 -5.34 -5.71
CA ASN A 78 -0.65 -5.34 -6.83
C ASN A 78 0.75 -5.83 -6.43
N GLY A 79 0.86 -6.49 -5.27
CA GLY A 79 2.10 -7.05 -4.78
C GLY A 79 2.65 -8.13 -5.69
N ILE A 80 3.97 -8.32 -5.60
CA ILE A 80 4.68 -9.36 -6.33
C ILE A 80 5.60 -10.11 -5.38
N ARG A 81 5.81 -11.40 -5.65
CA ARG A 81 6.73 -12.27 -4.90
C ARG A 81 7.67 -12.99 -5.86
N LYS A 82 8.85 -13.36 -5.36
CA LYS A 82 9.83 -14.12 -6.14
C LYS A 82 9.22 -15.45 -6.59
N GLY A 83 9.29 -15.71 -7.90
CA GLY A 83 8.87 -16.95 -8.54
C GLY A 83 10.06 -17.74 -9.05
N SER A 84 10.07 -18.00 -10.36
CA SER A 84 11.06 -18.84 -11.04
C SER A 84 12.39 -18.11 -11.25
N VAL A 85 13.48 -18.88 -11.32
CA VAL A 85 14.80 -18.39 -11.71
C VAL A 85 15.29 -19.22 -12.89
N MET A 86 15.65 -18.56 -13.98
CA MET A 86 16.08 -19.21 -15.22
C MET A 86 17.40 -18.62 -15.70
N THR A 87 18.29 -19.47 -16.20
CA THR A 87 19.51 -19.00 -16.88
C THR A 87 19.31 -19.11 -18.37
N ILE A 88 19.59 -18.02 -19.10
CA ILE A 88 19.48 -17.97 -20.55
C ILE A 88 20.84 -17.60 -21.15
N SER A 89 21.19 -18.29 -22.24
CA SER A 89 22.42 -18.03 -23.01
C SER A 89 22.20 -16.94 -24.07
N LYS A 90 21.45 -15.88 -23.71
CA LYS A 90 21.12 -14.75 -24.58
C LYS A 90 21.12 -13.45 -23.78
N ALA A 91 21.12 -12.33 -24.49
CA ALA A 91 20.93 -11.02 -23.89
C ALA A 91 19.51 -10.88 -23.30
N ALA A 92 19.39 -10.12 -22.20
CA ALA A 92 18.13 -9.93 -21.48
C ALA A 92 17.00 -9.40 -22.37
N ASN A 93 17.31 -8.45 -23.26
CA ASN A 93 16.35 -7.83 -24.18
C ASN A 93 15.82 -8.79 -25.26
N GLU A 94 16.41 -9.97 -25.44
CA GLU A 94 15.92 -11.00 -26.36
C GLU A 94 14.95 -11.97 -25.67
N ALA A 95 14.96 -12.02 -24.33
CA ALA A 95 14.11 -12.91 -23.57
C ALA A 95 12.63 -12.48 -23.69
N PRO A 96 11.71 -13.40 -24.09
CA PRO A 96 10.31 -13.06 -24.27
C PRO A 96 9.65 -12.58 -22.96
N ALA A 97 10.05 -13.16 -21.82
CA ALA A 97 9.55 -12.79 -20.51
C ALA A 97 9.93 -11.36 -20.07
N VAL A 98 10.98 -10.76 -20.65
CA VAL A 98 11.38 -9.35 -20.38
C VAL A 98 10.55 -8.38 -21.22
N LYS A 99 10.07 -8.81 -22.39
CA LYS A 99 9.24 -7.99 -23.29
C LYS A 99 7.75 -8.00 -22.91
N ASP A 100 7.35 -8.95 -22.08
CA ASP A 100 5.98 -9.11 -21.64
C ASP A 100 5.65 -8.10 -20.52
N SER A 101 4.80 -7.12 -20.82
CA SER A 101 4.39 -6.08 -19.86
C SER A 101 3.50 -6.61 -18.74
N THR A 102 2.96 -7.82 -18.89
CA THR A 102 2.12 -8.46 -17.85
C THR A 102 2.96 -9.16 -16.78
N ARG A 103 4.25 -9.33 -17.02
CA ARG A 103 5.17 -10.04 -16.13
C ARG A 103 6.14 -9.08 -15.48
N HIS A 104 6.38 -9.31 -14.21
CA HIS A 104 7.45 -8.64 -13.49
C HIS A 104 8.70 -9.52 -13.55
N THR A 105 9.76 -8.99 -14.15
CA THR A 105 11.03 -9.72 -14.26
C THR A 105 12.22 -8.84 -13.89
N VAL A 106 13.25 -9.46 -13.33
CA VAL A 106 14.55 -8.84 -13.07
C VAL A 106 15.62 -9.63 -13.80
N SER A 107 16.45 -8.94 -14.57
CA SER A 107 17.52 -9.54 -15.38
C SER A 107 18.89 -9.23 -14.77
N TYR A 108 19.67 -10.26 -14.48
CA TYR A 108 21.06 -10.16 -14.07
C TYR A 108 21.94 -10.65 -15.22
N SER A 109 22.41 -9.72 -16.03
CA SER A 109 23.29 -10.05 -17.15
C SER A 109 24.73 -10.24 -16.68
N TYR A 110 25.36 -11.32 -17.13
CA TYR A 110 26.78 -11.59 -16.93
C TYR A 110 27.45 -11.81 -18.31
N GLY A 111 28.36 -10.92 -18.66
CA GLY A 111 28.98 -10.90 -19.98
C GLY A 111 28.00 -10.53 -21.11
N LYS A 112 28.38 -10.85 -22.36
CA LYS A 112 27.61 -10.49 -23.57
C LYS A 112 26.50 -11.50 -23.91
N SER A 113 26.57 -12.70 -23.37
CA SER A 113 25.74 -13.84 -23.77
C SER A 113 25.05 -14.56 -22.62
N GLY A 114 25.25 -14.16 -21.37
CA GLY A 114 24.63 -14.80 -20.21
C GLY A 114 23.68 -13.86 -19.49
N THR A 115 22.48 -14.32 -19.19
CA THR A 115 21.56 -13.60 -18.30
C THR A 115 20.87 -14.59 -17.35
N VAL A 116 20.82 -14.26 -16.06
CA VAL A 116 19.94 -14.90 -15.09
C VAL A 116 18.68 -14.07 -14.98
N LEU A 117 17.54 -14.65 -15.33
CA LEU A 117 16.23 -14.04 -15.23
C LEU A 117 15.52 -14.51 -13.97
N VAL A 118 15.00 -13.57 -13.19
CA VAL A 118 14.12 -13.84 -12.04
C VAL A 118 12.74 -13.34 -12.40
N GLU A 119 11.77 -14.25 -12.41
CA GLU A 119 10.37 -13.94 -12.63
C GLU A 119 9.66 -13.75 -11.29
N TYR A 120 8.77 -12.78 -11.24
CA TYR A 120 7.94 -12.49 -10.08
C TYR A 120 6.49 -12.81 -10.40
N LEU A 121 5.83 -13.45 -9.45
CA LEU A 121 4.42 -13.82 -9.53
C LEU A 121 3.56 -12.84 -8.75
N PRO A 122 2.31 -12.61 -9.15
CA PRO A 122 1.36 -11.82 -8.37
C PRO A 122 1.20 -12.37 -6.95
N ASP A 123 1.09 -11.47 -5.98
CA ASP A 123 0.89 -11.76 -4.58
C ASP A 123 -0.30 -10.96 -4.04
N SER A 124 -1.37 -11.67 -3.69
CA SER A 124 -2.60 -11.06 -3.20
C SER A 124 -2.53 -10.55 -1.76
N SER A 125 -1.43 -10.82 -1.06
CA SER A 125 -1.23 -10.42 0.34
C SER A 125 -0.47 -9.11 0.52
N ARG A 126 0.05 -8.52 -0.56
CA ARG A 126 0.95 -7.36 -0.52
C ARG A 126 0.51 -6.29 -1.52
N ASP A 127 0.87 -5.05 -1.20
CA ASP A 127 0.79 -3.92 -2.12
C ASP A 127 2.20 -3.43 -2.46
N MET A 128 2.38 -3.00 -3.71
CA MET A 128 3.62 -2.43 -4.20
C MET A 128 3.42 -0.94 -4.55
N PHE A 129 4.36 -0.11 -4.11
CA PHE A 129 4.48 1.31 -4.41
C PHE A 129 5.87 1.55 -5.00
N GLN A 130 5.94 2.39 -6.04
CA GLN A 130 7.18 2.67 -6.75
C GLN A 130 7.50 4.16 -6.67
N GLU A 131 8.70 4.46 -6.20
CA GLU A 131 9.27 5.80 -6.20
C GLU A 131 10.31 5.91 -7.30
N GLY A 132 10.30 7.03 -8.02
CA GLY A 132 11.27 7.27 -9.08
C GLY A 132 11.12 8.62 -9.74
N CYS A 133 12.14 9.03 -10.49
CA CYS A 133 12.14 10.26 -11.26
C CYS A 133 11.56 10.12 -12.68
N SER A 134 11.12 8.92 -13.07
CA SER A 134 10.46 8.67 -14.35
C SER A 134 9.10 9.38 -14.42
N ARG A 135 8.73 9.85 -15.62
CA ARG A 135 7.38 10.37 -15.84
C ARG A 135 6.36 9.23 -15.81
N PRO A 136 5.17 9.41 -15.22
CA PRO A 136 4.03 8.52 -15.46
C PRO A 136 3.51 8.66 -16.90
#